data_AF-A0A653C067-F1
#
_entry.id   AF-A0A653C067-F1
#
_cell.length_a   1.000
_cell.length_b   1.000
_cell.length_c   1.000
_cell.angle_alpha   90.00
_cell.angle_beta   90.00
_cell.angle_gamma   90.00
#
_symmetry.space_group_name_H-M   'P 1'
#
loop_
_entity.id
_entity.type
_entity.pdbx_description
1 polymer ?
#
loop_
_entity_poly.entity_id
_entity_poly.type
_entity_poly.pdbx_seq_one_letter_code
_entity_poly.pdbx_strand_id
1 'polypeptide(L)'
;MLKISHILRSPGLRCFASQSKPELNEISLLGQSFARDDYTNITDKICSYLGKNIYLDQNHPLSLVRQRIVNYFYKTFTKSRGNPVFSVYDRLSPIVSTYQNFDSLLIPENHPSRLKSDCYYINREYLLRAHMTAHQNELIKAGLNNFLMIGDVYRRDEIDRTHFPVFHQVDAVRLKTKDELFEKQLFINF
;
A
#
# COMPACT_ATOMS: atom_id res chain seq x y z
N MET A 1 18.65 -54.77 -62.09
CA MET A 1 17.16 -54.78 -62.18
C MET A 1 16.67 -53.66 -61.27
N LEU A 2 16.23 -52.55 -61.86
CA LEU A 2 15.82 -51.31 -61.17
C LEU A 2 14.51 -51.50 -60.40
N LYS A 3 14.37 -50.82 -59.27
CA LYS A 3 13.10 -50.19 -58.86
C LYS A 3 13.39 -48.93 -58.05
N ILE A 4 13.26 -47.79 -58.74
CA ILE A 4 13.20 -46.44 -58.19
C ILE A 4 11.75 -46.24 -57.74
N SER A 5 11.51 -45.92 -56.47
CA SER A 5 10.19 -45.53 -55.96
C SER A 5 10.19 -44.05 -55.58
N HIS A 6 9.21 -43.35 -56.14
CA HIS A 6 9.04 -41.91 -56.17
C HIS A 6 8.88 -41.24 -54.80
N ILE A 7 9.44 -40.02 -54.72
CA ILE A 7 9.20 -39.01 -53.70
C ILE A 7 7.78 -38.45 -53.85
N LEU A 8 7.01 -38.44 -52.76
CA LEU A 8 5.89 -37.51 -52.56
C LEU A 8 6.16 -36.70 -51.29
N ARG A 9 6.48 -35.41 -51.46
CA ARG A 9 6.57 -34.42 -50.39
C ARG A 9 5.15 -33.92 -50.08
N SER A 10 4.64 -34.22 -48.89
CA SER A 10 3.47 -33.53 -48.33
C SER A 10 3.90 -32.21 -47.67
N PRO A 11 3.29 -31.07 -47.99
CA PRO A 11 3.49 -29.83 -47.25
C PRO A 11 2.59 -29.87 -46.00
N GLY A 12 3.08 -30.51 -44.93
CA GLY A 12 2.43 -30.49 -43.63
C GLY A 12 2.75 -29.18 -42.91
N LEU A 13 1.74 -28.34 -42.71
CA LEU A 13 1.79 -27.10 -41.94
C LEU A 13 2.64 -27.27 -40.68
N ARG A 14 3.71 -26.47 -40.54
CA ARG A 14 4.29 -26.19 -39.22
C ARG A 14 3.29 -25.30 -38.49
N CYS A 15 2.36 -25.94 -37.79
CA CYS A 15 1.60 -25.29 -36.75
C CYS A 15 2.62 -24.88 -35.68
N PHE A 16 3.03 -23.62 -35.69
CA PHE A 16 3.64 -23.02 -34.51
C PHE A 16 2.51 -22.93 -33.49
N ALA A 17 2.29 -24.01 -32.75
CA ALA A 17 1.61 -23.90 -31.48
C ALA A 17 2.44 -22.90 -30.67
N SER A 18 1.91 -21.69 -30.48
CA SER A 18 2.40 -20.87 -29.38
C SER A 18 2.15 -21.73 -28.15
N GLN A 19 3.24 -22.21 -27.54
CA GLN A 19 3.15 -22.68 -26.18
C GLN A 19 2.73 -21.45 -25.38
N SER A 20 1.43 -21.35 -25.07
CA SER A 20 0.96 -20.41 -24.09
C SER A 20 1.74 -20.72 -22.82
N LYS A 21 2.59 -19.77 -22.41
CA LYS A 21 3.16 -19.75 -21.07
C LYS A 21 1.99 -20.01 -20.11
N PRO A 22 2.07 -20.97 -19.17
CA PRO A 22 0.99 -21.15 -18.21
C PRO A 22 0.78 -19.78 -17.54
N GLU A 23 -0.42 -19.22 -17.69
CA GLU A 23 -0.76 -17.99 -17.01
C GLU A 23 -0.57 -18.28 -15.52
N LEU A 24 0.41 -17.61 -14.92
CA LEU A 24 0.67 -17.71 -13.50
C LEU A 24 -0.54 -17.08 -12.80
N ASN A 25 -1.54 -17.90 -12.48
CA ASN A 25 -2.76 -17.54 -11.78
C ASN A 25 -2.49 -16.94 -10.38
N GLU A 26 -1.24 -16.99 -9.92
CA GLU A 26 -0.82 -16.44 -8.64
C GLU A 26 0.32 -15.42 -8.80
N ILE A 27 0.33 -14.45 -7.90
CA ILE A 27 1.37 -13.46 -7.69
C ILE A 27 1.92 -13.64 -6.28
N SER A 28 3.25 -13.70 -6.14
CA SER A 28 3.91 -13.68 -4.84
C SER A 28 4.45 -12.29 -4.52
N LEU A 29 4.00 -11.70 -3.40
CA LEU A 29 4.45 -10.39 -2.91
C LEU A 29 4.80 -10.51 -1.43
N LEU A 30 6.00 -10.05 -1.06
CA LEU A 30 6.47 -10.03 0.34
C LEU A 30 6.30 -11.38 1.07
N GLY A 31 6.47 -12.50 0.35
CA GLY A 31 6.35 -13.86 0.90
C GLY A 31 4.93 -14.40 1.01
N GLN A 32 3.92 -13.66 0.54
CA GLN A 32 2.51 -14.08 0.49
C GLN A 32 2.09 -14.37 -0.97
N SER A 33 1.21 -15.34 -1.18
CA SER A 33 0.65 -15.64 -2.51
C SER A 33 -0.77 -15.10 -2.64
N PHE A 34 -1.07 -14.51 -3.80
CA PHE A 34 -2.37 -13.92 -4.13
C PHE A 34 -2.83 -14.42 -5.49
N ALA A 35 -4.09 -14.89 -5.58
CA ALA A 35 -4.70 -15.21 -6.86
C ALA A 35 -4.90 -13.93 -7.69
N ARG A 36 -4.62 -14.00 -8.99
CA ARG A 36 -4.95 -12.98 -9.97
C ARG A 36 -6.42 -13.08 -10.39
N ASP A 37 -7.01 -11.95 -10.75
CA ASP A 37 -8.35 -11.88 -11.33
C ASP A 37 -8.44 -10.74 -12.36
N ASP A 38 -9.65 -10.45 -12.84
CA ASP A 38 -9.90 -9.39 -13.82
C ASP A 38 -9.64 -7.97 -13.28
N TYR A 39 -9.43 -7.83 -11.97
CA TYR A 39 -9.13 -6.60 -11.26
C TYR A 39 -7.63 -6.35 -11.09
N THR A 40 -6.81 -7.39 -11.16
CA THR A 40 -5.35 -7.30 -11.09
C THR A 40 -4.79 -6.30 -12.10
N ASN A 41 -4.07 -5.28 -11.63
CA ASN A 41 -3.45 -4.26 -12.48
C ASN A 41 -2.03 -3.84 -12.05
N ILE A 42 -1.45 -4.53 -11.06
CA ILE A 42 -0.06 -4.33 -10.64
C ILE A 42 0.92 -4.80 -11.71
N THR A 43 2.05 -4.09 -11.82
CA THR A 43 3.13 -4.39 -12.78
C THR A 43 4.41 -4.76 -12.05
N ASP A 44 5.32 -5.48 -12.72
CA ASP A 44 6.63 -5.83 -12.14
C ASP A 44 7.42 -4.60 -11.70
N LYS A 45 7.28 -3.48 -12.44
CA LYS A 45 7.89 -2.21 -12.08
C LYS A 45 7.37 -1.69 -10.74
N ILE A 46 6.07 -1.78 -10.49
CA ILE A 46 5.47 -1.37 -9.23
C ILE A 46 5.88 -2.32 -8.11
N CYS A 47 5.86 -3.63 -8.37
CA CYS A 47 6.33 -4.65 -7.43
C CYS A 47 7.80 -4.43 -7.03
N SER A 48 8.64 -3.91 -7.93
CA SER A 48 10.05 -3.60 -7.64
C SER A 48 10.27 -2.53 -6.56
N TYR A 49 9.24 -1.74 -6.21
CA TYR A 49 9.34 -0.76 -5.12
C TYR A 49 8.99 -1.33 -3.75
N LEU A 50 8.29 -2.47 -3.70
CA LEU A 50 7.87 -3.09 -2.45
C LEU A 50 9.11 -3.47 -1.61
N GLY A 51 9.05 -3.16 -0.32
CA GLY A 51 10.11 -3.48 0.62
C GLY A 51 11.34 -2.58 0.55
N LYS A 52 11.41 -1.61 -0.38
CA LYS A 52 12.53 -0.66 -0.41
C LYS A 52 12.62 0.20 0.85
N ASN A 53 11.46 0.59 1.40
CA ASN A 53 11.33 1.31 2.66
C ASN A 53 12.35 2.45 2.83
N ILE A 54 12.56 3.26 1.78
CA ILE A 54 13.61 4.30 1.73
C ILE A 54 13.45 5.35 2.84
N TYR A 55 12.24 5.48 3.38
CA TYR A 55 11.96 6.30 4.54
C TYR A 55 12.58 5.76 5.84
N LEU A 56 13.12 4.54 5.86
CA LEU A 56 13.86 3.94 6.99
C LEU A 56 15.39 3.98 6.80
N ASP A 57 15.88 4.28 5.60
CA ASP A 57 17.31 4.41 5.32
C ASP A 57 17.86 5.67 5.99
N GLN A 58 18.79 5.51 6.93
CA GLN A 58 19.28 6.58 7.82
C GLN A 58 19.75 7.84 7.09
N ASN A 59 20.31 7.71 5.89
CA ASN A 59 20.88 8.85 5.14
C ASN A 59 19.92 9.42 4.08
N HIS A 60 18.74 8.82 3.92
CA HIS A 60 17.77 9.27 2.93
C HIS A 60 17.00 10.52 3.42
N PRO A 61 16.74 11.53 2.57
CA PRO A 61 16.02 12.74 2.97
C PRO A 61 14.65 12.46 3.62
N LEU A 62 13.91 11.46 3.13
CA LEU A 62 12.63 11.07 3.72
C LEU A 62 12.78 10.49 5.13
N SER A 63 13.89 9.81 5.43
CA SER A 63 14.19 9.31 6.77
C SER A 63 14.52 10.45 7.73
N LEU A 64 15.26 11.46 7.25
CA LEU A 64 15.51 12.68 8.05
C LEU A 64 14.21 13.42 8.37
N VAL A 65 13.30 13.57 7.39
CA VAL A 65 11.98 14.17 7.59
C VAL A 65 11.14 13.33 8.56
N ARG A 66 11.10 11.99 8.36
CA ARG A 66 10.45 11.05 9.29
C ARG A 66 10.94 11.25 10.72
N GLN A 67 12.26 11.26 10.93
CA GLN A 67 12.86 11.42 12.26
C GLN A 67 12.53 12.76 12.88
N ARG A 68 12.51 13.85 12.10
CA ARG A 68 12.11 15.18 12.60
C ARG A 68 10.65 15.20 13.07
N ILE A 69 9.75 14.57 12.33
CA ILE A 69 8.35 14.44 12.72
C ILE A 69 8.24 13.61 14.01
N VAL A 70 8.83 12.41 14.05
CA VAL A 70 8.80 11.54 15.24
C VAL A 70 9.38 12.26 16.48
N ASN A 71 10.52 12.92 16.34
CA ASN A 71 11.14 13.69 17.42
C ASN A 71 10.25 14.83 17.91
N TYR A 72 9.56 15.52 17.00
CA TYR A 72 8.60 16.55 17.38
C TYR A 72 7.48 15.95 18.24
N PHE A 73 6.90 14.81 17.85
CA PHE A 73 5.84 14.17 18.63
C PHE A 73 6.34 13.68 20.00
N TYR A 74 7.52 13.07 20.05
CA TYR A 74 8.13 12.59 21.30
C TYR A 74 8.48 13.71 22.26
N LYS A 75 8.90 14.88 21.76
CA LYS A 75 9.19 16.06 22.58
C LYS A 75 7.92 16.78 23.04
N THR A 76 6.92 16.88 22.17
CA THR A 76 5.74 17.74 22.38
C THR A 76 4.64 17.03 23.17
N PHE A 77 4.44 15.72 22.94
CA PHE A 77 3.37 14.94 23.54
C PHE A 77 3.95 13.92 24.51
N THR A 78 4.21 14.37 25.73
CA THR A 78 4.74 13.55 26.82
C THR A 78 3.71 13.37 27.93
N LYS A 79 3.82 12.24 28.63
CA LYS A 79 3.14 12.01 29.91
C LYS A 79 3.84 12.85 30.98
N SER A 80 3.23 13.04 32.15
CA SER A 80 3.82 13.82 33.26
C SER A 80 5.22 13.34 33.70
N ARG A 81 5.57 12.07 33.43
CA ARG A 81 6.89 11.48 33.69
C ARG A 81 7.89 11.62 32.53
N GLY A 82 7.57 12.37 31.48
CA GLY A 82 8.43 12.61 30.32
C GLY A 82 8.35 11.55 29.20
N ASN A 83 7.69 10.41 29.44
CA ASN A 83 7.54 9.36 28.42
C ASN A 83 6.67 9.84 27.24
N PRO A 84 7.06 9.56 25.97
CA PRO A 84 6.23 9.85 24.81
C PRO A 84 4.84 9.22 24.89
N VAL A 85 3.84 9.91 24.36
CA VAL A 85 2.45 9.45 24.31
C VAL A 85 2.15 8.67 23.02
N PHE A 86 2.78 9.05 21.90
CA PHE A 86 2.54 8.45 20.60
C PHE A 86 3.42 7.22 20.38
N SER A 87 2.82 6.07 20.05
CA SER A 87 3.52 4.93 19.45
C SER A 87 3.76 5.17 17.95
N VAL A 88 4.82 4.61 17.38
CA VAL A 88 5.18 4.79 15.96
C VAL A 88 5.11 3.46 15.24
N TYR A 89 4.40 3.43 14.11
CA TYR A 89 4.24 2.27 13.23
C TYR A 89 4.77 2.62 11.83
N ASP A 90 6.00 2.20 11.55
CA ASP A 90 6.70 2.52 10.29
C ASP A 90 7.08 1.28 9.47
N ARG A 91 6.52 0.10 9.82
CA ARG A 91 6.79 -1.19 9.17
C ARG A 91 5.54 -1.98 8.81
N LEU A 92 4.40 -1.30 8.69
CA LEU A 92 3.14 -1.92 8.28
C LEU A 92 3.22 -2.33 6.80
N SER A 93 2.69 -3.50 6.47
CA SER A 93 2.64 -4.00 5.08
C SER A 93 1.87 -3.02 4.18
N PRO A 94 2.38 -2.68 2.98
CA PRO A 94 1.64 -1.88 2.00
C PRO A 94 0.50 -2.66 1.34
N ILE A 95 0.48 -3.99 1.50
CA ILE A 95 -0.62 -4.84 1.02
C ILE A 95 -1.75 -4.80 2.05
N VAL A 96 -2.90 -4.29 1.63
CA VAL A 96 -4.10 -4.13 2.45
C VAL A 96 -5.31 -4.70 1.72
N SER A 97 -6.35 -5.05 2.47
CA SER A 97 -7.65 -5.39 1.89
C SER A 97 -8.37 -4.13 1.38
N THR A 98 -9.31 -4.31 0.45
CA THR A 98 -10.24 -3.24 0.03
C THR A 98 -11.02 -2.69 1.20
N TYR A 99 -11.38 -3.54 2.18
CA TYR A 99 -12.01 -3.12 3.42
C TYR A 99 -11.14 -2.14 4.22
N GLN A 100 -9.86 -2.46 4.43
CA GLN A 100 -8.94 -1.58 5.15
C GLN A 100 -8.79 -0.25 4.43
N ASN A 101 -8.53 -0.26 3.12
CA ASN A 101 -8.28 0.96 2.36
C ASN A 101 -9.52 1.83 2.15
N PHE A 102 -10.73 1.26 2.16
CA PHE A 102 -11.94 2.01 1.82
C PHE A 102 -13.10 1.85 2.80
N ASP A 103 -13.63 0.63 2.96
CA ASP A 103 -14.90 0.41 3.69
C ASP A 103 -14.79 0.80 5.17
N SER A 104 -13.63 0.52 5.79
CA SER A 104 -13.34 0.88 7.19
C SER A 104 -13.29 2.40 7.43
N LEU A 105 -13.16 3.18 6.35
CA LEU A 105 -13.13 4.64 6.31
C LEU A 105 -14.44 5.23 5.77
N LEU A 106 -15.49 4.42 5.63
CA LEU A 106 -16.81 4.83 5.15
C LEU A 106 -16.82 5.35 3.71
N ILE A 107 -15.83 4.97 2.90
CA ILE A 107 -15.80 5.29 1.47
C ILE A 107 -16.78 4.35 0.76
N PRO A 108 -17.80 4.82 0.02
CA PRO A 108 -18.76 3.95 -0.67
C PRO A 108 -18.13 3.12 -1.82
N GLU A 109 -18.75 2.00 -2.21
CA GLU A 109 -18.27 1.12 -3.30
C GLU A 109 -18.21 1.81 -4.66
N ASN A 110 -19.11 2.76 -4.93
CA ASN A 110 -19.17 3.52 -6.18
C ASN A 110 -18.31 4.80 -6.16
N HIS A 111 -17.49 4.99 -5.13
CA HIS A 111 -16.66 6.18 -5.00
C HIS A 111 -15.50 6.17 -6.02
N PRO A 112 -15.19 7.30 -6.70
CA PRO A 112 -14.16 7.37 -7.73
C PRO A 112 -12.77 6.92 -7.25
N SER A 113 -12.44 7.12 -5.96
CA SER A 113 -11.15 6.67 -5.41
C SER A 113 -10.93 5.14 -5.46
N ARG A 114 -11.98 4.34 -5.72
CA ARG A 114 -11.90 2.89 -5.88
C ARG A 114 -11.67 2.46 -7.34
N LEU A 115 -11.60 3.40 -8.28
CA LEU A 115 -11.43 3.05 -9.68
C LEU A 115 -10.06 2.39 -9.92
N LYS A 116 -10.06 1.38 -10.80
CA LYS A 116 -8.83 0.73 -11.27
C LYS A 116 -7.83 1.71 -11.87
N SER A 117 -8.29 2.87 -12.36
CA SER A 117 -7.44 3.92 -12.91
C SER A 117 -6.56 4.60 -11.87
N ASP A 118 -6.95 4.55 -10.59
CA ASP A 118 -6.36 5.36 -9.52
C ASP A 118 -5.61 4.49 -8.51
N CYS A 119 -5.98 3.20 -8.39
CA CYS A 119 -5.42 2.26 -7.43
C CYS A 119 -4.73 1.06 -8.08
N TYR A 120 -3.69 0.56 -7.40
CA TYR A 120 -2.97 -0.66 -7.77
C TYR A 120 -3.56 -1.89 -7.08
N TYR A 121 -4.47 -2.57 -7.77
CA TYR A 121 -5.13 -3.79 -7.31
C TYR A 121 -4.27 -5.02 -7.57
N ILE A 122 -4.09 -5.83 -6.53
CA ILE A 122 -3.53 -7.18 -6.62
C ILE A 122 -4.62 -8.12 -7.14
N ASN A 123 -5.83 -7.99 -6.60
CA ASN A 123 -7.07 -8.63 -7.04
C ASN A 123 -8.27 -7.84 -6.48
N ARG A 124 -9.50 -8.35 -6.56
CA ARG A 124 -10.71 -7.68 -6.03
C ARG A 124 -10.69 -7.45 -4.52
N GLU A 125 -9.95 -8.28 -3.78
CA GLU A 125 -9.92 -8.25 -2.32
C GLU A 125 -8.74 -7.44 -1.76
N TYR A 126 -7.61 -7.39 -2.50
CA TYR A 126 -6.36 -6.81 -2.03
C TYR A 126 -5.78 -5.79 -3.02
N LEU A 127 -5.18 -4.75 -2.47
CA LEU A 127 -4.49 -3.70 -3.20
C LEU A 127 -3.24 -3.25 -2.46
N LEU A 128 -2.39 -2.51 -3.16
CA LEU A 128 -1.37 -1.68 -2.51
C LEU A 128 -2.05 -0.42 -1.96
N ARG A 129 -1.85 -0.11 -0.68
CA ARG A 129 -2.54 0.99 0.03
C ARG A 129 -2.39 2.32 -0.72
N ALA A 130 -3.49 3.02 -0.92
CA ALA A 130 -3.50 4.32 -1.59
C ALA A 130 -3.22 5.49 -0.63
N HIS A 131 -3.27 5.23 0.68
CA HIS A 131 -2.99 6.18 1.76
C HIS A 131 -2.70 5.45 3.08
N MET A 132 -1.98 6.08 4.01
CA MET A 132 -1.66 5.49 5.32
C MET A 132 -2.87 5.31 6.23
N THR A 133 -3.95 6.07 5.99
CA THR A 133 -5.21 5.98 6.75
C THR A 133 -5.85 4.59 6.67
N ALA A 134 -5.46 3.74 5.70
CA ALA A 134 -5.94 2.35 5.59
C ALA A 134 -5.69 1.52 6.87
N HIS A 135 -4.70 1.89 7.67
CA HIS A 135 -4.35 1.22 8.93
C HIS A 135 -5.03 1.85 10.17
N GLN A 136 -5.77 2.96 10.01
CA GLN A 136 -6.38 3.67 11.15
C GLN A 136 -7.36 2.79 11.91
N ASN A 137 -8.28 2.12 11.21
CA ASN A 137 -9.36 1.36 11.84
C ASN A 137 -8.82 0.19 12.68
N GLU A 138 -7.85 -0.57 12.15
CA GLU A 138 -7.26 -1.71 12.86
C GLU A 138 -6.46 -1.28 14.10
N LEU A 139 -5.71 -0.18 14.03
CA LEU A 139 -4.94 0.32 15.17
C LEU A 139 -5.85 0.89 16.27
N ILE A 140 -6.95 1.56 15.90
CA ILE A 140 -7.96 1.99 16.88
C ILE A 140 -8.64 0.76 17.52
N LYS A 141 -9.03 -0.25 16.73
CA LYS A 141 -9.61 -1.50 17.24
C LYS A 141 -8.66 -2.27 18.17
N ALA A 142 -7.35 -2.14 17.97
CA ALA A 142 -6.33 -2.68 18.87
C ALA A 142 -6.19 -1.89 20.19
N GLY A 143 -7.00 -0.85 20.42
CA GLY A 143 -7.02 -0.07 21.65
C GLY A 143 -6.01 1.09 21.69
N LEU A 144 -5.43 1.45 20.56
CA LEU A 144 -4.45 2.54 20.50
C LEU A 144 -5.15 3.89 20.37
N ASN A 145 -4.80 4.81 21.27
CA ASN A 145 -5.38 6.17 21.28
C ASN A 145 -4.46 7.23 20.67
N ASN A 146 -3.15 7.00 20.59
CA ASN A 146 -2.18 7.99 20.11
C ASN A 146 -1.10 7.27 19.31
N PHE A 147 -1.10 7.43 18.00
CA PHE A 147 -0.14 6.74 17.15
C PHE A 147 0.19 7.50 15.87
N LEU A 148 1.42 7.29 15.39
CA LEU A 148 1.89 7.72 14.08
C LEU A 148 1.99 6.50 13.17
N MET A 149 1.54 6.64 11.92
CA MET A 149 1.72 5.65 10.86
C MET A 149 2.56 6.29 9.77
N ILE A 150 3.62 5.61 9.35
CA ILE A 150 4.57 6.15 8.36
C ILE A 150 4.87 5.06 7.33
N GLY A 151 4.74 5.39 6.06
CA GLY A 151 4.99 4.41 5.01
C GLY A 151 4.87 4.95 3.61
N ASP A 152 5.30 4.11 2.68
CA ASP A 152 5.08 4.25 1.24
C ASP A 152 3.62 3.97 0.87
N VAL A 153 3.06 4.73 -0.06
CA VAL A 153 1.70 4.61 -0.57
C VAL A 153 1.72 4.61 -2.09
N TYR A 154 0.74 3.94 -2.68
CA TYR A 154 0.76 3.55 -4.08
C TYR A 154 -0.46 4.12 -4.79
N ARG A 155 -0.23 4.95 -5.82
CA ARG A 155 -1.30 5.52 -6.65
C ARG A 155 -0.95 5.41 -8.12
N ARG A 156 -1.96 5.12 -8.92
CA ARG A 156 -1.86 5.23 -10.37
C ARG A 156 -2.11 6.68 -10.73
N ASP A 157 -1.03 7.36 -11.12
CA ASP A 157 -1.05 8.76 -11.49
C ASP A 157 -0.19 8.96 -12.74
N GLU A 158 -0.29 10.13 -13.35
CA GLU A 158 0.65 10.53 -14.38
C GLU A 158 2.08 10.57 -13.82
N ILE A 159 3.09 10.33 -14.67
CA ILE A 159 4.48 10.39 -14.23
C ILE A 159 5.07 11.68 -14.77
N ASP A 160 5.26 12.65 -13.89
CA ASP A 160 5.85 13.94 -14.20
C ASP A 160 6.81 14.39 -13.07
N ARG A 161 7.15 15.68 -13.02
CA ARG A 161 8.08 16.22 -12.02
C ARG A 161 7.52 16.25 -10.59
N THR A 162 6.20 16.17 -10.46
CA THR A 162 5.45 16.30 -9.20
C THR A 162 4.69 15.03 -8.81
N HIS A 163 4.52 14.10 -9.75
CA HIS A 163 3.78 12.86 -9.57
C HIS A 163 4.70 11.64 -9.74
N PHE A 164 4.65 10.75 -8.76
CA PHE A 164 5.37 9.48 -8.79
C PHE A 164 4.48 8.40 -8.17
N PRO A 165 4.42 7.18 -8.75
CA PRO A 165 3.45 6.16 -8.34
C PRO A 165 3.64 5.62 -6.92
N VAL A 166 4.81 5.87 -6.32
CA VAL A 166 5.14 5.47 -4.94
C VAL A 166 5.69 6.66 -4.16
N PHE A 167 4.87 7.27 -3.32
CA PHE A 167 5.28 8.37 -2.45
C PHE A 167 5.05 7.98 -1.00
N HIS A 168 5.30 8.90 -0.05
CA HIS A 168 5.31 8.56 1.37
C HIS A 168 4.39 9.49 2.14
N GLN A 169 3.69 8.93 3.12
CA GLN A 169 2.78 9.66 3.99
C GLN A 169 3.12 9.43 5.46
N VAL A 170 2.69 10.39 6.28
CA VAL A 170 2.67 10.29 7.73
C VAL A 170 1.27 10.67 8.18
N ASP A 171 0.60 9.73 8.85
CA ASP A 171 -0.69 9.95 9.48
C ASP A 171 -0.52 9.96 11.00
N ALA A 172 -1.23 10.84 11.68
CA ALA A 172 -1.23 10.93 13.14
C ALA A 172 -2.66 10.82 13.66
N VAL A 173 -2.93 9.85 14.51
CA VAL A 173 -4.25 9.65 15.13
C VAL A 173 -4.15 9.95 16.62
N ARG A 174 -5.07 10.77 17.11
CA ARG A 174 -5.19 11.14 18.52
C ARG A 174 -6.66 11.10 18.94
N LEU A 175 -7.00 10.14 19.77
CA LEU A 175 -8.31 10.04 20.39
C LEU A 175 -8.31 10.80 21.72
N LYS A 176 -9.44 11.45 21.99
CA LYS A 176 -9.68 12.21 23.21
C LYS A 176 -11.04 11.84 23.77
N THR A 177 -11.13 11.70 25.09
CA THR A 177 -12.42 11.62 25.76
C THR A 177 -13.11 12.98 25.68
N LYS A 178 -14.43 12.98 25.94
CA LYS A 178 -15.20 14.22 26.06
C LYS A 178 -14.57 15.17 27.09
N ASP A 179 -14.22 14.65 28.26
CA ASP A 179 -13.67 15.46 29.35
C ASP A 179 -12.35 16.11 28.96
N GLU A 180 -11.44 15.35 28.34
CA GLU A 180 -10.17 15.90 27.85
C GLU A 180 -10.32 16.99 26.77
N LEU A 181 -11.41 16.95 26.00
CA LEU A 181 -11.70 17.91 24.95
C LEU A 181 -12.25 19.23 25.51
N PHE A 182 -13.13 19.16 26.51
CA PHE A 182 -13.90 20.31 27.01
C PHE A 182 -13.42 20.89 28.35
N GLU A 183 -12.61 20.18 29.14
CA GLU A 183 -12.04 20.72 30.40
C GLU A 183 -11.22 22.00 30.16
N LYS A 184 -10.56 22.15 29.00
CA LYS A 184 -9.79 23.36 28.67
C LYS A 184 -10.64 24.60 28.36
N GLN A 185 -11.95 24.44 28.13
CA GLN A 185 -12.82 25.55 27.76
C GLN A 185 -13.51 26.20 28.96
N LEU A 186 -13.58 25.49 30.09
CA LEU A 186 -14.17 26.00 31.34
C LEU A 186 -13.24 26.98 32.09
N PHE A 187 -11.95 27.06 31.75
CA PHE A 187 -10.99 27.97 32.39
C PHE A 187 -10.74 29.28 31.63
N ILE A 188 -11.46 29.56 30.53
CA ILE A 188 -11.29 30.78 29.72
C ILE A 188 -12.43 31.80 29.93
N ASN A 189 -13.40 31.51 30.81
CA ASN A 189 -14.46 32.46 31.17
C ASN A 189 -14.37 32.84 32.66
N PHE A 190 -13.45 33.74 33.00
CA PHE A 190 -13.56 34.67 34.13
C PHE A 190 -12.76 35.94 33.82
#